data_AF-A0A5N8Z8X6-F1
#
_entry.id   AF-A0A5N8Z8X6-F1
#
_cell.length_a   1.000
_cell.length_b   1.000
_cell.length_c   1.000
_cell.angle_alpha   90.00
_cell.angle_beta   90.00
_cell.angle_gamma   90.00
#
_symmetry.space_group_name_H-M   'P 1'
#
loop_
_entity.id
_entity.type
_entity.pdbx_description
1 polymer ?
#
loop_
_entity_poly.entity_id
_entity_poly.type
_entity_poly.pdbx_seq_one_letter_code
_entity_poly.pdbx_strand_id
1 'polypeptide(L)'
;MEINKVESNRWKNQSKYDFDLAEKLINTEFSYSCFMFQQAAEKAIVSYLVLKGTDKVWGSSISDLAEDCIAIDPTFDFLKSYGPILDKYLYSTRYPTFSLSGSPYEIFTKEDSDKARELSGEVIKFCDEKLKDEQ
;
A
#
# COMPACT_ATOMS: atom_id res chain seq x y z
N MET A 1 -9.86 -6.47 -21.48
CA MET A 1 -8.44 -6.23 -21.79
C MET A 1 -8.11 -4.73 -21.79
N GLU A 2 -8.72 -3.90 -22.65
CA GLU A 2 -8.41 -2.47 -22.69
C GLU A 2 -8.96 -1.68 -21.48
N ILE A 3 -10.19 -1.98 -21.05
CA ILE A 3 -10.82 -1.37 -19.86
C ILE A 3 -9.98 -1.62 -18.59
N ASN A 4 -9.49 -2.85 -18.41
CA ASN A 4 -8.65 -3.22 -17.25
C ASN A 4 -7.31 -2.48 -17.27
N LYS A 5 -6.71 -2.25 -18.45
CA LYS A 5 -5.48 -1.45 -18.58
C LYS A 5 -5.72 0.01 -18.18
N VAL A 6 -6.83 0.60 -18.60
CA VAL A 6 -7.21 1.97 -18.22
C VAL A 6 -7.43 2.07 -16.71
N GLU A 7 -8.20 1.15 -16.13
CA GLU A 7 -8.51 1.18 -14.70
C GLU A 7 -7.25 0.88 -13.85
N SER A 8 -6.45 -0.13 -14.23
CA SER A 8 -5.16 -0.43 -13.60
C SER A 8 -4.26 0.81 -13.56
N ASN A 9 -4.18 1.58 -14.64
CA ASN A 9 -3.41 2.82 -14.69
C ASN A 9 -3.97 3.90 -13.75
N ARG A 10 -5.30 4.00 -13.56
CA ARG A 10 -5.88 4.93 -12.59
C ARG A 10 -5.45 4.60 -11.16
N TRP A 11 -5.48 3.32 -10.79
CA TRP A 11 -4.99 2.85 -9.49
C TRP A 11 -3.49 3.10 -9.29
N LYS A 12 -2.67 2.79 -10.30
CA LYS A 12 -1.23 3.06 -10.28
C LYS A 12 -0.92 4.54 -10.10
N ASN A 13 -1.62 5.41 -10.84
CA ASN A 13 -1.41 6.86 -10.72
C ASN A 13 -1.79 7.38 -9.34
N GLN A 14 -2.86 6.85 -8.73
CA GLN A 14 -3.22 7.22 -7.36
C GLN A 14 -2.21 6.69 -6.34
N SER A 15 -1.70 5.46 -6.50
CA SER A 15 -0.61 4.92 -5.67
C SER A 15 0.61 5.84 -5.68
N LYS A 16 1.04 6.28 -6.87
CA LYS A 16 2.15 7.22 -7.02
C LYS A 16 1.87 8.54 -6.31
N TYR A 17 0.69 9.10 -6.49
CA TYR A 17 0.29 10.35 -5.84
C TYR A 17 0.33 10.22 -4.31
N ASP A 18 -0.17 9.12 -3.77
CA ASP A 18 -0.19 8.84 -2.35
C ASP A 18 1.22 8.72 -1.76
N PHE A 19 2.12 8.03 -2.47
CA PHE A 19 3.54 7.93 -2.10
C PHE A 19 4.23 9.30 -2.11
N ASP A 20 4.05 10.08 -3.19
CA ASP A 20 4.65 11.41 -3.33
C ASP A 20 4.10 12.40 -2.27
N LEU A 21 2.86 12.21 -1.81
CA LEU A 21 2.29 12.99 -0.70
C LEU A 21 2.84 12.53 0.66
N ALA A 22 2.98 11.22 0.89
CA ALA A 22 3.59 10.68 2.09
C ALA A 22 5.02 11.20 2.29
N GLU A 23 5.82 11.26 1.23
CA GLU A 23 7.18 11.83 1.24
C GLU A 23 7.20 13.29 1.72
N LYS A 24 6.20 14.10 1.38
CA LYS A 24 6.11 15.50 1.84
C LYS A 24 5.82 15.59 3.34
N LEU A 25 5.09 14.61 3.87
CA LEU A 25 4.68 14.55 5.27
C LEU A 25 5.72 13.89 6.18
N ILE A 26 6.72 13.21 5.61
CA ILE A 26 7.62 12.31 6.34
C ILE A 26 8.42 12.98 7.48
N ASN A 27 8.53 14.31 7.49
CA ASN A 27 9.24 15.06 8.54
C ASN A 27 8.31 15.90 9.44
N THR A 28 7.00 15.91 9.19
CA THR A 28 6.06 16.82 9.86
C THR A 28 4.84 16.08 10.43
N GLU A 29 4.28 15.11 9.71
CA GLU A 29 3.04 14.43 10.05
C GLU A 29 3.23 12.92 9.95
N PHE A 30 3.86 12.32 10.97
CA PHE A 30 4.31 10.93 10.92
C PHE A 30 3.17 9.92 10.78
N SER A 31 2.08 10.07 11.54
CA SER A 31 0.94 9.15 11.46
C SER A 31 0.31 9.15 10.07
N TYR A 32 0.11 10.33 9.48
CA TYR A 32 -0.43 10.47 8.13
C TYR A 32 0.57 10.04 7.05
N SER A 33 1.87 10.25 7.26
CA SER A 33 2.91 9.69 6.38
C SER A 33 2.81 8.16 6.32
N CYS A 34 2.75 7.48 7.47
CA CYS A 34 2.57 6.03 7.53
C CYS A 34 1.29 5.56 6.84
N PHE A 35 0.17 6.24 7.10
CA PHE A 35 -1.11 5.93 6.47
C PHE A 35 -1.04 6.04 4.95
N MET A 36 -0.47 7.13 4.43
CA MET A 36 -0.36 7.35 2.99
C MET A 36 0.59 6.34 2.32
N PHE A 37 1.66 5.91 3.00
CA PHE A 37 2.49 4.81 2.49
C PHE A 37 1.76 3.47 2.43
N GLN A 38 0.95 3.12 3.43
CA GLN A 38 0.08 1.93 3.37
C GLN A 38 -0.89 2.04 2.20
N GLN A 39 -1.55 3.19 2.05
CA GLN A 39 -2.49 3.46 0.97
C GLN A 39 -1.84 3.41 -0.42
N ALA A 40 -0.60 3.85 -0.55
CA ALA A 40 0.16 3.76 -1.80
C ALA A 40 0.46 2.29 -2.16
N ALA A 41 0.87 1.47 -1.19
CA ALA A 41 1.13 0.05 -1.39
C ALA A 41 -0.15 -0.71 -1.80
N GLU A 42 -1.26 -0.46 -1.11
CA GLU A 42 -2.57 -1.04 -1.41
C GLU A 42 -2.96 -0.78 -2.87
N LYS A 43 -2.89 0.48 -3.31
CA LYS A 43 -3.32 0.87 -4.66
C LYS A 43 -2.40 0.32 -5.75
N ALA A 44 -1.11 0.11 -5.46
CA ALA A 44 -0.21 -0.58 -6.39
C ALA A 44 -0.60 -2.04 -6.57
N ILE A 45 -0.94 -2.74 -5.48
CA ILE A 45 -1.39 -4.13 -5.52
C ILE A 45 -2.74 -4.24 -6.23
N VAL A 46 -3.70 -3.36 -5.91
CA VAL A 46 -5.00 -3.29 -6.59
C VAL A 46 -4.82 -3.05 -8.09
N SER A 47 -3.89 -2.17 -8.49
CA SER A 47 -3.57 -1.93 -9.90
C SER A 47 -3.17 -3.22 -10.63
N TYR A 48 -2.36 -4.07 -10.00
CA TYR A 48 -1.98 -5.38 -10.53
C TYR A 48 -3.18 -6.33 -10.63
N LEU A 49 -3.97 -6.48 -9.57
CA LEU A 49 -5.15 -7.36 -9.55
C LEU A 49 -6.20 -6.95 -10.60
N VAL A 50 -6.45 -5.65 -10.75
CA VAL A 50 -7.34 -5.11 -11.78
C VAL A 50 -6.84 -5.46 -13.18
N LEU A 51 -5.52 -5.34 -13.44
CA LEU A 51 -4.95 -5.73 -14.73
C LEU A 51 -5.19 -7.22 -15.01
N LYS A 52 -5.05 -8.07 -13.99
CA LYS A 52 -5.28 -9.52 -14.06
C LYS A 52 -6.74 -9.93 -14.18
N GLY A 53 -7.67 -8.97 -14.16
CA GLY A 53 -9.09 -9.21 -14.45
C GLY A 53 -9.94 -9.51 -13.22
N THR A 54 -9.47 -9.15 -12.03
CA THR A 54 -10.29 -9.23 -10.82
C THR A 54 -11.39 -8.16 -10.86
N ASP A 55 -12.65 -8.56 -11.00
CA ASP A 55 -13.79 -7.66 -11.18
C ASP A 55 -14.07 -6.76 -9.96
N LYS A 56 -13.71 -7.22 -8.75
CA LYS A 56 -13.80 -6.42 -7.51
C LYS A 56 -12.70 -6.83 -6.54
N VAL A 57 -11.78 -5.91 -6.29
CA VAL A 57 -10.83 -6.01 -5.19
C VAL A 57 -11.50 -5.41 -3.95
N TRP A 58 -11.61 -6.19 -2.88
CA TRP A 58 -12.31 -5.77 -1.66
C TRP A 58 -11.33 -5.62 -0.50
N GLY A 59 -11.49 -4.55 0.27
CA GLY A 59 -10.68 -4.29 1.46
C GLY A 59 -9.38 -3.54 1.14
N SER A 60 -8.70 -3.17 2.23
CA SER A 60 -7.45 -2.39 2.22
C SER A 60 -6.31 -3.10 2.95
N SER A 61 -6.55 -4.36 3.35
CA SER A 61 -5.58 -5.22 4.02
C SER A 61 -4.59 -5.75 2.99
N ILE A 62 -3.34 -5.34 3.09
CA ILE A 62 -2.23 -5.81 2.26
C ILE A 62 -2.06 -7.32 2.45
N SER A 63 -2.27 -7.84 3.65
CA SER A 63 -2.20 -9.29 3.90
C SER A 63 -3.27 -10.06 3.14
N ASP A 64 -4.51 -9.55 3.07
CA ASP A 64 -5.57 -10.22 2.32
C ASP A 64 -5.32 -10.11 0.80
N LEU A 65 -4.90 -8.93 0.34
CA LEU A 65 -4.54 -8.71 -1.06
C LEU A 65 -3.34 -9.57 -1.49
N ALA A 66 -2.43 -9.88 -0.57
CA ALA A 66 -1.30 -10.77 -0.83
C ALA A 66 -1.77 -12.16 -1.23
N GLU A 67 -2.76 -12.73 -0.54
CA GLU A 67 -3.29 -14.05 -0.86
C GLU A 67 -3.93 -14.09 -2.26
N ASP A 68 -4.69 -13.04 -2.62
CA ASP A 68 -5.26 -12.88 -3.97
C ASP A 68 -4.16 -12.79 -5.04
N CYS A 69 -3.09 -12.03 -4.78
CA CYS A 69 -1.96 -11.93 -5.70
C CYS A 69 -1.21 -13.24 -5.84
N ILE A 70 -0.92 -13.95 -4.74
CA ILE A 70 -0.17 -15.20 -4.72
C ILE A 70 -0.91 -16.31 -5.48
N ALA A 71 -2.25 -16.31 -5.42
CA ALA A 71 -3.07 -17.22 -6.20
C ALA A 71 -2.89 -17.04 -7.72
N ILE A 72 -2.50 -15.85 -8.18
CA ILE A 72 -2.27 -15.51 -9.59
C ILE A 72 -0.79 -15.62 -9.96
N ASP A 73 0.09 -15.11 -9.10
CA ASP A 73 1.54 -15.06 -9.27
C ASP A 73 2.25 -15.30 -7.92
N PRO A 74 2.80 -16.51 -7.70
CA PRO A 74 3.48 -16.87 -6.46
C PRO A 74 4.67 -15.98 -6.07
N THR A 75 5.20 -15.17 -7.00
CA THR A 75 6.31 -14.26 -6.68
C THR A 75 5.90 -13.11 -5.75
N PHE A 76 4.60 -12.91 -5.49
CA PHE A 76 4.08 -11.98 -4.50
C PHE A 76 4.24 -12.45 -3.03
N ASP A 77 4.82 -13.64 -2.78
CA ASP A 77 4.94 -14.22 -1.42
C ASP A 77 5.66 -13.31 -0.41
N PHE A 78 6.55 -12.42 -0.86
CA PHE A 78 7.21 -11.43 0.01
C PHE A 78 6.22 -10.53 0.76
N LEU A 79 5.03 -10.29 0.18
CA LEU A 79 3.97 -9.53 0.83
C LEU A 79 3.52 -10.15 2.15
N LYS A 80 3.69 -11.45 2.39
CA LYS A 80 3.40 -12.06 3.70
C LYS A 80 4.25 -11.50 4.84
N SER A 81 5.46 -11.01 4.51
CA SER A 81 6.32 -10.36 5.49
C SER A 81 6.02 -8.87 5.64
N TYR A 82 5.54 -8.20 4.58
CA TYR A 82 5.35 -6.75 4.56
C TYR A 82 3.93 -6.34 4.96
N GLY A 83 2.95 -7.14 4.56
CA GLY A 83 1.52 -6.92 4.76
C GLY A 83 1.15 -6.66 6.21
N PRO A 84 1.52 -7.54 7.17
CA PRO A 84 1.20 -7.34 8.58
C PRO A 84 1.73 -6.02 9.15
N ILE A 85 2.89 -5.55 8.67
CA ILE A 85 3.48 -4.29 9.13
C ILE A 85 2.72 -3.11 8.54
N LEU A 86 2.43 -3.13 7.23
CA LEU A 86 1.68 -2.07 6.57
C LEU A 86 0.22 -2.00 7.07
N ASP A 87 -0.41 -3.14 7.34
CA ASP A 87 -1.79 -3.23 7.84
C ASP A 87 -1.97 -2.59 9.21
N LYS A 88 -0.92 -2.57 10.04
CA LYS A 88 -0.91 -1.79 11.29
C LYS A 88 -1.25 -0.32 10.98
N TYR A 89 -0.69 0.25 9.92
CA TYR A 89 -0.84 1.65 9.59
C TYR A 89 -2.22 2.02 8.99
N LEU A 90 -3.04 1.05 8.59
CA LEU A 90 -4.36 1.31 8.01
C LEU A 90 -5.31 1.98 9.02
N TYR A 91 -5.32 1.49 10.26
CA TYR A 91 -6.23 1.97 11.31
C TYR A 91 -5.51 2.71 12.44
N SER A 92 -4.35 2.21 12.90
CA SER A 92 -3.73 2.75 14.12
C SER A 92 -3.21 4.19 13.98
N THR A 93 -2.96 4.64 12.75
CA THR A 93 -2.55 6.02 12.41
C THR A 93 -3.68 7.04 12.51
N ARG A 94 -4.94 6.61 12.64
CA ARG A 94 -6.13 7.49 12.57
C ARG A 94 -7.10 7.32 13.73
N TYR A 95 -7.18 6.13 14.30
CA TYR A 95 -8.17 5.81 15.33
C TYR A 95 -7.49 5.63 16.70
N PRO A 96 -7.80 6.48 17.70
CA PRO A 96 -7.28 6.33 19.07
C PRO A 96 -7.62 4.98 19.73
N THR A 97 -8.63 4.26 19.25
CA THR A 97 -9.00 2.93 19.75
C THR A 97 -7.85 1.91 19.66
N PHE A 98 -6.85 2.14 18.80
CA PHE A 98 -5.71 1.25 18.61
C PHE A 98 -4.44 1.70 19.35
N SER A 99 -4.51 2.75 20.17
CA SER A 99 -3.42 3.19 21.03
C SER A 99 -3.72 2.88 22.50
N LEU A 100 -2.67 2.53 23.26
CA LEU A 100 -2.77 2.34 24.72
C LEU A 100 -2.85 3.68 25.47
N SER A 101 -2.31 4.74 24.87
CA SER A 101 -2.31 6.11 25.38
C SER A 101 -1.95 7.07 24.24
N GLY A 102 -2.42 8.31 24.32
CA GLY A 102 -2.14 9.34 23.32
C GLY A 102 -2.94 9.18 22.03
N SER A 103 -3.05 10.27 21.28
CA SER A 103 -3.66 10.28 19.96
C SER A 103 -2.67 9.80 18.89
N PRO A 104 -3.11 9.19 17.77
CA PRO A 104 -2.19 8.73 16.72
C PRO A 104 -1.18 9.78 16.24
N TYR A 105 -1.56 11.05 16.10
CA TYR A 105 -0.64 12.11 15.67
C TYR A 105 0.51 12.38 16.68
N GLU A 106 0.39 11.91 17.92
CA GLU A 106 1.37 12.13 18.99
C GLU A 106 2.35 10.96 19.16
N ILE A 107 1.96 9.77 18.73
CA ILE A 107 2.66 8.52 19.11
C ILE A 107 3.44 7.87 17.95
N PHE A 108 3.14 8.24 16.70
CA PHE A 108 3.90 7.77 15.54
C PHE A 108 5.18 8.59 15.39
N THR A 109 6.27 7.92 15.03
CA THR A 109 7.57 8.57 14.95
C THR A 109 8.09 8.65 13.51
N LYS A 110 9.23 9.33 13.36
CA LYS A 110 9.94 9.37 12.08
C LYS A 110 10.35 7.98 11.63
N GLU A 111 10.81 7.14 12.56
CA GLU A 111 11.23 5.76 12.28
C GLU A 111 10.07 4.91 11.74
N ASP A 112 8.85 5.08 12.29
CA ASP A 112 7.66 4.41 11.74
C ASP A 112 7.42 4.83 10.28
N SER A 113 7.54 6.14 10.00
CA SER A 113 7.31 6.69 8.66
C SER A 113 8.37 6.23 7.66
N ASP A 114 9.65 6.21 8.08
CA ASP A 114 10.75 5.71 7.27
C ASP A 114 10.60 4.20 6.99
N LYS A 115 10.11 3.42 7.95
CA LYS A 115 9.83 2.01 7.74
C LYS A 115 8.66 1.79 6.79
N ALA A 116 7.58 2.55 6.95
CA ALA A 116 6.44 2.50 6.03
C ALA A 116 6.85 2.86 4.59
N ARG A 117 7.73 3.87 4.43
CA ARG A 117 8.30 4.25 3.14
C ARG A 117 9.08 3.11 2.48
N GLU A 118 10.00 2.49 3.22
CA GLU A 118 10.83 1.39 2.73
C GLU A 118 9.95 0.26 2.18
N LEU A 119 9.02 -0.23 3.01
CA LEU A 119 8.15 -1.34 2.64
C LEU A 119 7.22 -0.99 1.48
N SER A 120 6.58 0.19 1.54
CA SER A 120 5.68 0.65 0.47
C SER A 120 6.41 0.84 -0.85
N GLY A 121 7.63 1.40 -0.82
CA GLY A 121 8.46 1.61 -2.00
C GLY A 121 8.83 0.30 -2.69
N GLU A 122 9.22 -0.73 -1.93
CA GLU A 122 9.51 -2.06 -2.48
C GLU A 122 8.26 -2.72 -3.09
N VAL A 123 7.09 -2.60 -2.44
CA VAL A 123 5.82 -3.10 -3.00
C VAL A 123 5.49 -2.42 -4.33
N ILE A 124 5.56 -1.09 -4.39
CA ILE A 124 5.25 -0.31 -5.58
C ILE A 124 6.22 -0.66 -6.71
N LYS A 125 7.53 -0.71 -6.42
CA LYS A 125 8.55 -1.08 -7.40
C LYS A 125 8.28 -2.45 -7.99
N PHE A 126 7.98 -3.44 -7.16
CA PHE A 126 7.66 -4.79 -7.60
C PHE A 126 6.40 -4.82 -8.49
N CYS A 127 5.32 -4.15 -8.07
CA CYS A 127 4.10 -4.07 -8.88
C CYS A 127 4.37 -3.37 -10.23
N ASP A 128 5.18 -2.31 -10.23
CA ASP A 128 5.55 -1.59 -11.45
C ASP A 128 6.35 -2.44 -12.44
N GLU A 129 7.22 -3.32 -11.95
CA GLU A 129 7.92 -4.31 -12.78
C GLU A 129 6.92 -5.30 -13.40
N LYS A 130 6.01 -5.86 -12.58
CA LYS A 130 4.96 -6.78 -13.07
C LYS A 130 4.02 -6.16 -14.09
N LEU A 131 3.71 -4.88 -13.97
CA LEU A 131 2.86 -4.17 -14.92
C LEU A 131 3.55 -3.88 -16.26
N LYS A 132 4.89 -3.80 -16.31
CA LYS A 132 5.67 -3.59 -17.54
C LYS A 132 5.78 -4.86 -18.37
N ASP A 133 5.93 -6.01 -17.73
CA ASP A 133 6.03 -7.31 -18.41
C ASP A 133 4.74 -7.70 -19.17
N GLU A 134 3.64 -6.98 -18.92
CA GLU A 134 2.30 -7.21 -19.47
C GLU A 134 1.86 -6.17 -20.53
N GLN A 135 2.76 -5.24 -20.89
CA GLN A 135 2.54 -4.25 -21.97
C GLN A 135 2.89 -4.83 -23.33
#